data_AF-A0A2J7PLL4-F1
#
_entry.id   AF-A0A2J7PLL4-F1
#
_cell.length_a   1.000
_cell.length_b   1.000
_cell.length_c   1.000
_cell.angle_alpha   90.00
_cell.angle_beta   90.00
_cell.angle_gamma   90.00
#
_symmetry.space_group_name_H-M   'P 1'
#
loop_
_entity.id
_entity.type
_entity.pdbx_description
1 polymer ?
#
loop_
_entity_poly.entity_id
_entity_poly.type
_entity_poly.pdbx_seq_one_letter_code
_entity_poly.pdbx_strand_id
1 'polypeptide(L)'
;MGLEVDNSDTDELVEKHSQELTTEELMELHCVSQQEVLEESLSEEEEEVTAKQQSSGTIREMLKAWETVASYIEKHHPNKAVAMRVTNLFNDNAVSHFHQILKRRQKQMSLDSFLVKKN
;
A
#
# COMPACT_ATOMS: atom_id res chain seq x y z
N MET A 1 -32.29 8.99 -40.75
CA MET A 1 -32.41 9.43 -39.34
C MET A 1 -31.00 9.44 -38.79
N GLY A 2 -30.38 10.63 -38.71
CA GLY A 2 -29.05 10.80 -38.12
C GLY A 2 -29.22 11.11 -36.63
N LEU A 3 -28.62 10.30 -35.77
CA LEU A 3 -28.53 10.56 -34.34
C LEU A 3 -27.32 11.48 -34.15
N GLU A 4 -27.60 12.76 -33.96
CA GLU A 4 -26.62 13.76 -33.56
C GLU A 4 -26.43 13.59 -32.04
N VAL A 5 -25.35 12.92 -31.65
CA VAL A 5 -24.95 12.76 -30.24
C VAL A 5 -24.19 14.03 -29.88
N ASP A 6 -24.74 14.77 -28.91
CA ASP A 6 -24.11 15.98 -28.39
C ASP A 6 -22.85 15.58 -27.59
N ASN A 7 -21.75 16.31 -27.79
CA ASN A 7 -20.47 16.00 -27.14
C ASN A 7 -20.52 16.25 -25.61
N SER A 8 -21.57 16.91 -25.11
CA SER A 8 -21.81 17.08 -23.67
C SER A 8 -22.26 15.80 -22.96
N ASP A 9 -22.93 14.89 -23.65
CA ASP A 9 -23.46 13.65 -23.03
C ASP A 9 -22.34 12.61 -22.81
N THR A 10 -21.27 12.68 -23.62
CA THR A 10 -20.11 11.79 -23.47
C THR A 10 -19.17 12.22 -22.34
N ASP A 11 -19.04 13.53 -22.09
CA ASP A 11 -18.18 14.04 -21.01
C ASP A 11 -18.81 13.82 -19.63
N GLU A 12 -20.13 13.93 -19.49
CA GLU A 12 -20.84 13.65 -18.24
C GLU A 12 -20.76 12.15 -17.85
N LEU A 13 -20.78 11.25 -18.84
CA LEU A 13 -20.68 9.80 -18.62
C LEU A 13 -19.26 9.38 -18.19
N VAL A 14 -18.22 10.02 -18.73
CA VAL A 14 -16.81 9.75 -18.40
C VAL A 14 -16.44 10.32 -17.02
N GLU A 15 -16.94 11.50 -16.66
CA GLU A 15 -16.78 12.07 -15.31
C GLU A 15 -17.45 11.18 -14.24
N LYS A 16 -18.70 10.76 -14.48
CA LYS A 16 -19.45 9.91 -13.53
C LYS A 16 -18.77 8.56 -13.28
N HIS A 17 -18.22 7.92 -14.32
CA HIS A 17 -17.54 6.64 -14.20
C HIS A 17 -16.12 6.76 -13.57
N SER A 18 -15.52 7.96 -13.62
CA SER A 18 -14.25 8.25 -12.95
C SER A 18 -14.44 8.52 -11.46
N GLN A 19 -15.61 8.99 -11.04
CA GLN A 19 -15.96 9.17 -9.62
C GLN A 19 -16.36 7.86 -8.93
N GLU A 20 -17.11 6.99 -9.62
CA GLU A 20 -17.66 5.76 -9.03
C GLU A 20 -16.61 4.66 -8.83
N LEU A 21 -15.51 4.67 -9.58
CA LEU A 21 -14.40 3.71 -9.46
C LEU A 21 -13.31 4.09 -8.45
N THR A 22 -13.36 5.28 -7.84
CA THR A 22 -12.16 5.83 -7.17
C THR A 22 -12.29 6.04 -5.66
N THR A 23 -13.42 5.80 -4.99
CA THR A 23 -13.58 6.37 -3.63
C THR A 23 -14.16 5.52 -2.49
N GLU A 24 -14.40 4.22 -2.61
CA GLU A 24 -14.80 3.46 -1.41
C GLU A 24 -14.20 2.06 -1.32
N GLU A 25 -14.41 1.22 -2.33
CA GLU A 25 -13.93 -0.18 -2.28
C GLU A 25 -12.39 -0.29 -2.30
N LEU A 26 -11.69 0.59 -3.03
CA LEU A 26 -10.22 0.59 -3.09
C LEU A 26 -9.58 1.14 -1.81
N MET A 27 -10.22 2.15 -1.19
CA MET A 27 -9.78 2.69 0.11
C MET A 27 -10.02 1.69 1.24
N GLU A 28 -11.16 0.98 1.20
CA GLU A 28 -11.49 -0.07 2.16
C GLU A 28 -10.51 -1.25 2.03
N LEU A 29 -10.17 -1.66 0.81
CA LEU A 29 -9.17 -2.72 0.57
C LEU A 29 -7.78 -2.32 1.09
N HIS A 30 -7.37 -1.06 0.89
CA HIS A 30 -6.12 -0.52 1.40
C HIS A 30 -6.11 -0.47 2.95
N CYS A 31 -7.25 -0.15 3.56
CA CYS A 31 -7.40 -0.13 5.01
C CYS A 31 -7.32 -1.54 5.62
N VAL A 32 -8.06 -2.49 5.05
CA VAL A 32 -8.13 -3.89 5.53
C VAL A 32 -6.78 -4.59 5.37
N SER A 33 -6.10 -4.40 4.23
CA SER A 33 -4.77 -4.99 3.99
C SER A 33 -3.70 -4.44 4.93
N GLN A 34 -3.83 -3.20 5.40
CA GLN A 34 -2.86 -2.61 6.33
C GLN A 34 -3.14 -2.98 7.78
N GLN A 35 -4.42 -3.13 8.15
CA GLN A 35 -4.81 -3.51 9.52
C GLN A 35 -4.46 -4.97 9.84
N GLU A 36 -4.67 -5.88 8.88
CA GLU A 36 -4.27 -7.30 9.01
C GLU A 36 -2.74 -7.43 9.22
N VAL A 37 -1.95 -6.62 8.52
CA VAL A 37 -0.49 -6.57 8.69
C VAL A 37 -0.09 -6.01 10.06
N LEU A 38 -0.84 -5.05 10.60
CA LEU A 38 -0.51 -4.40 11.87
C LEU A 38 -0.84 -5.29 13.08
N GLU A 39 -1.93 -6.06 13.02
CA GLU A 39 -2.43 -6.84 14.17
C GLU A 39 -1.71 -8.19 14.33
N GLU A 40 -1.37 -8.89 13.24
CA GLU A 40 -0.68 -10.19 13.33
C GLU A 40 0.76 -10.11 13.85
N SER A 41 1.38 -8.93 13.78
CA SER A 41 2.84 -8.81 13.84
C SER A 41 3.35 -8.05 15.06
N LEU A 42 2.49 -7.82 16.06
CA LEU A 42 2.85 -7.25 17.37
C LEU A 42 3.54 -8.27 18.31
N SER A 43 3.73 -9.53 17.89
CA SER A 43 4.23 -10.61 18.76
C SER A 43 5.72 -10.95 18.65
N GLU A 44 6.53 -10.30 17.80
CA GLU A 44 7.89 -10.81 17.53
C GLU A 44 8.99 -9.87 18.03
N GLU A 45 9.41 -10.16 19.27
CA GLU A 45 10.81 -10.04 19.67
C GLU A 45 11.62 -11.16 19.01
N GLU A 46 12.87 -10.83 18.68
CA GLU A 46 13.93 -11.67 18.10
C GLU A 46 13.93 -11.88 16.58
N GLU A 47 14.81 -11.12 15.91
CA GLU A 47 15.39 -11.53 14.64
C GLU A 47 16.89 -11.19 14.65
N GLU A 48 17.69 -12.10 15.20
CA GLU A 48 19.13 -12.16 14.95
C GLU A 48 19.38 -13.05 13.73
N VAL A 49 20.21 -12.58 12.78
CA VAL A 49 21.30 -13.32 12.09
C VAL A 49 21.61 -12.71 10.70
N THR A 50 22.78 -12.06 10.66
CA THR A 50 23.73 -11.93 9.53
C THR A 50 23.32 -11.19 8.24
N ALA A 51 23.01 -9.90 8.38
CA ALA A 51 23.49 -8.81 7.54
C ALA A 51 23.12 -7.53 8.31
N LYS A 52 23.66 -6.36 7.95
CA LYS A 52 23.27 -5.06 8.54
C LYS A 52 21.82 -4.66 8.13
N GLN A 53 20.90 -5.62 8.06
CA GLN A 53 19.51 -5.43 7.66
C GLN A 53 18.77 -4.71 8.79
N GLN A 54 18.00 -3.67 8.42
CA GLN A 54 17.20 -2.90 9.37
C GLN A 54 16.20 -3.79 10.10
N SER A 55 15.96 -3.53 11.39
CA SER A 55 14.98 -4.29 12.18
C SER A 55 13.58 -4.17 11.57
N SER A 56 12.71 -5.14 11.84
CA SER A 56 11.31 -5.10 11.37
C SER A 56 10.57 -3.87 11.93
N GLY A 57 10.90 -3.46 13.16
CA GLY A 57 10.39 -2.21 13.75
C GLY A 57 10.75 -0.98 12.93
N THR A 58 12.04 -0.79 12.61
CA THR A 58 12.50 0.36 11.80
C THR A 58 11.88 0.37 10.40
N ILE A 59 11.69 -0.80 9.78
CA ILE A 59 11.03 -0.89 8.48
C ILE A 59 9.56 -0.46 8.59
N ARG A 60 8.84 -0.88 9.63
CA ARG A 60 7.44 -0.46 9.84
C ARG A 60 7.32 1.03 10.14
N GLU A 61 8.26 1.61 10.88
CA GLU A 61 8.32 3.06 11.09
C GLU A 61 8.48 3.82 9.77
N MET A 62 9.39 3.37 8.90
CA MET A 62 9.56 3.94 7.56
C MET A 62 8.26 3.85 6.73
N LEU A 63 7.56 2.71 6.76
CA LEU A 63 6.30 2.54 6.04
C LEU A 63 5.21 3.49 6.57
N LYS A 64 5.06 3.62 7.89
CA LYS A 64 4.12 4.58 8.52
C LYS A 64 4.45 6.04 8.17
N ALA A 65 5.73 6.39 8.15
CA ALA A 65 6.16 7.73 7.76
C ALA A 65 5.80 8.02 6.30
N TRP A 66 6.03 7.05 5.40
CA TRP A 66 5.63 7.18 4.01
C TRP A 66 4.12 7.33 3.84
N GLU A 67 3.32 6.52 4.53
CA GLU A 67 1.85 6.61 4.47
C GLU A 67 1.35 8.01 4.87
N THR A 68 1.95 8.59 5.92
CA THR A 68 1.65 9.95 6.36
C THR A 68 1.96 10.99 5.27
N VAL A 69 3.13 10.87 4.63
CA VAL A 69 3.55 11.77 3.54
C VAL A 69 2.64 11.61 2.32
N ALA A 70 2.36 10.37 1.92
CA ALA A 70 1.48 10.07 0.79
C ALA A 70 0.07 10.66 1.01
N SER A 71 -0.51 10.48 2.20
CA SER A 71 -1.81 11.05 2.55
C SER A 71 -1.81 12.59 2.49
N TYR A 72 -0.73 13.23 2.96
CA TYR A 72 -0.60 14.69 2.91
C TYR A 72 -0.51 15.20 1.46
N ILE A 73 0.31 14.55 0.63
CA ILE A 73 0.45 14.86 -0.79
C ILE A 73 -0.90 14.72 -1.50
N GLU A 74 -1.60 13.61 -1.26
CA GLU A 74 -2.90 13.35 -1.85
C GLU A 74 -3.92 14.42 -1.49
N LYS A 75 -3.97 14.88 -0.22
CA LYS A 75 -4.91 15.91 0.23
C LYS A 75 -4.59 17.28 -0.35
N HIS A 76 -3.33 17.68 -0.34
CA HIS A 76 -2.95 19.08 -0.53
C HIS A 76 -2.34 19.42 -1.89
N HIS A 77 -1.90 18.44 -2.69
CA HIS A 77 -1.27 18.75 -3.97
C HIS A 77 -2.32 19.26 -4.98
N PRO A 78 -2.08 20.40 -5.66
CA PRO A 78 -3.04 21.01 -6.57
C PRO A 78 -3.23 20.20 -7.86
N ASN A 79 -2.20 19.48 -8.31
CA ASN A 79 -2.27 18.59 -9.46
C ASN A 79 -2.29 17.13 -9.01
N LYS A 80 -3.47 16.52 -8.94
CA LYS A 80 -3.64 15.13 -8.47
C LYS A 80 -2.94 14.11 -9.36
N ALA A 81 -2.97 14.30 -10.68
CA ALA A 81 -2.34 13.39 -11.63
C ALA A 81 -0.82 13.33 -11.46
N VAL A 82 -0.17 14.47 -11.25
CA VAL A 82 1.29 14.52 -11.00
C VAL A 82 1.61 13.89 -9.65
N ALA A 83 0.84 14.21 -8.61
CA ALA A 83 1.00 13.62 -7.28
C ALA A 83 0.93 12.08 -7.32
N MET A 84 -0.10 11.54 -7.98
CA MET A 84 -0.29 10.10 -8.12
C MET A 84 0.89 9.42 -8.84
N ARG A 85 1.43 10.05 -9.91
CA ARG A 85 2.61 9.52 -10.61
C ARG A 85 3.84 9.45 -9.70
N VAL A 86 4.09 10.49 -8.90
CA VAL A 86 5.22 10.54 -7.98
C VAL A 86 5.06 9.51 -6.86
N THR A 87 3.86 9.41 -6.28
CA THR A 87 3.53 8.42 -5.25
C THR A 87 3.72 6.99 -5.76
N ASN A 88 3.21 6.67 -6.95
CA ASN A 88 3.35 5.34 -7.55
C ASN A 88 4.83 5.00 -7.83
N LEU A 89 5.60 5.95 -8.37
CA LEU A 89 7.03 5.75 -8.62
C LEU A 89 7.80 5.44 -7.33
N PHE A 90 7.49 6.13 -6.24
CA PHE A 90 8.11 5.86 -4.94
C PHE A 90 7.66 4.52 -4.37
N ASN A 91 6.38 4.17 -4.56
CA ASN A 91 5.84 2.88 -4.13
C ASN A 91 6.57 1.71 -4.79
N ASP A 92 6.73 1.76 -6.11
CA ASP A 92 7.34 0.70 -6.90
C ASP A 92 8.84 0.55 -6.60
N ASN A 93 9.55 1.68 -6.46
CA ASN A 93 11.02 1.66 -6.36
C ASN A 93 11.54 1.51 -4.92
N ALA A 94 10.85 2.09 -3.93
CA ALA A 94 11.34 2.14 -2.55
C ALA A 94 10.46 1.35 -1.59
N VAL A 95 9.15 1.60 -1.58
CA VAL A 95 8.23 1.04 -0.58
C VAL A 95 8.04 -0.46 -0.77
N SER A 96 8.00 -0.93 -2.01
CA SER A 96 7.91 -2.35 -2.34
C SER A 96 9.06 -3.16 -1.75
N HIS A 97 10.28 -2.61 -1.73
CA HIS A 97 11.44 -3.27 -1.14
C HIS A 97 11.23 -3.60 0.35
N PHE A 98 10.71 -2.63 1.11
CA PHE A 98 10.42 -2.79 2.54
C PHE A 98 9.31 -3.81 2.80
N HIS A 99 8.23 -3.79 2.01
CA HIS A 99 7.17 -4.80 2.08
C HIS A 99 7.70 -6.21 1.80
N GLN A 100 8.57 -6.35 0.81
CA GLN A 100 9.18 -7.65 0.49
C GLN A 100 10.06 -8.17 1.63
N ILE A 101 10.79 -7.29 2.33
CA ILE A 101 11.57 -7.70 3.51
C ILE A 101 10.64 -8.25 4.58
N LEU A 102 9.59 -7.51 4.96
CA LEU A 102 8.65 -7.97 5.99
C LEU A 102 7.98 -9.29 5.61
N LYS A 103 7.56 -9.44 4.35
CA LYS A 103 6.95 -10.68 3.84
C LYS A 103 7.90 -11.88 3.91
N ARG A 104 9.19 -11.69 3.69
CA ARG A 104 10.19 -12.77 3.82
C ARG A 104 10.36 -13.19 5.28
N ARG A 105 10.42 -12.22 6.18
CA ARG A 105 10.56 -12.44 7.63
C ARG A 105 9.37 -13.19 8.21
N GLN A 106 8.16 -12.76 7.88
CA GLN A 106 6.93 -13.44 8.31
C GLN A 106 6.91 -14.92 7.90
N LYS A 107 7.34 -15.22 6.67
CA LYS A 107 7.44 -16.60 6.19
C LYS A 107 8.50 -17.41 6.96
N GLN A 108 9.64 -16.79 7.27
CA GLN A 108 10.71 -17.44 8.04
C GLN A 108 10.22 -17.81 9.44
N MET A 109 9.59 -16.88 10.14
CA MET A 109 9.04 -17.10 11.49
C MET A 109 7.93 -18.17 11.48
N SER A 110 7.06 -18.16 10.46
CA SER A 110 6.06 -19.21 10.28
C SER A 110 6.69 -20.61 10.15
N LEU A 111 7.76 -20.74 9.34
CA LEU A 111 8.49 -21.99 9.17
C LEU A 111 9.17 -22.44 10.48
N ASP A 112 9.82 -21.53 11.19
CA ASP A 112 10.52 -21.86 12.44
C ASP A 112 9.55 -22.34 13.52
N SER A 113 8.39 -21.69 13.65
CA SER A 113 7.32 -22.12 14.56
C SER A 113 6.78 -23.53 14.24
N PHE A 114 6.72 -23.89 12.96
CA PHE A 114 6.25 -25.20 12.52
C PHE A 114 7.27 -26.30 12.85
N LEU A 115 8.56 -26.01 12.68
CA LEU A 115 9.64 -26.96 12.98
C LEU A 115 9.76 -27.22 14.48
N VAL A 116 9.62 -26.18 15.32
CA VAL A 116 9.66 -26.33 16.80
C VAL A 116 8.52 -27.23 17.31
N LYS A 117 7.32 -27.14 16.72
CA LYS A 117 6.15 -27.97 17.14
C LYS A 117 6.26 -29.45 16.77
N LYS A 118 7.20 -29.84 15.91
CA LYS A 118 7.33 -31.21 15.42
C LYS A 118 8.28 -32.09 16.26
N ASN A 119 9.05 -31.47 17.17
CA ASN A 119 9.96 -32.14 18.10
C ASN A 119 9.31 -32.30 19.48
#